data_AF-A0A934BJX2-F1
#
_entry.id   AF-A0A934BJX2-F1
#
_cell.length_a   1.000
_cell.length_b   1.000
_cell.length_c   1.000
_cell.angle_alpha   90.00
_cell.angle_beta   90.00
_cell.angle_gamma   90.00
#
_symmetry.space_group_name_H-M   'P 1'
#
loop_
_entity.id
_entity.type
_entity.pdbx_description
1 polymer ?
#
loop_
_entity_poly.entity_id
_entity_poly.type
_entity_poly.pdbx_seq_one_letter_code
_entity_poly.pdbx_strand_id
1 'polypeptide(L)'
;MTNREIEEVYQIVTDYHEKYLKKHGVKLPKLKDADGNYVKDALVLVYLARFYPSTVSVMKEELTEFIRKFYPKTNDVQQARHLGAQKGWFISAGGRDNVHVKKSGEYRLITLERPYPNFKGHRIEATGDWDKIKQQYGNRCATCGSEEEKKNIHYPNTITKLQKAHIDSAKPLVEGNIIPQCQKCNRAY
;
A
#
# COMPACT_ATOMS: atom_id res chain seq x y z
N MET A 1 12.75 -17.28 16.35
CA MET A 1 12.05 -17.87 15.20
C MET A 1 12.98 -18.86 14.53
N THR A 2 12.56 -20.12 14.49
CA THR A 2 13.15 -21.23 13.73
C THR A 2 12.68 -21.17 12.27
N ASN A 3 13.30 -21.95 11.39
CA ASN A 3 12.86 -22.06 9.99
C ASN A 3 11.40 -22.53 9.87
N ARG A 4 10.99 -23.48 10.72
CA ARG A 4 9.61 -23.99 10.76
C ARG A 4 8.61 -22.90 11.13
N GLU A 5 8.89 -22.13 12.19
CA GLU A 5 8.02 -21.02 12.60
C GLU A 5 7.91 -19.94 11.51
N ILE A 6 8.98 -19.71 10.75
CA ILE A 6 8.97 -18.77 9.62
C ILE A 6 8.04 -19.26 8.52
N GLU A 7 8.12 -20.54 8.15
CA GLU A 7 7.28 -21.14 7.11
C GLU A 7 5.80 -21.19 7.53
N GLU A 8 5.51 -21.55 8.78
CA GLU A 8 4.14 -21.56 9.33
C GLU A 8 3.50 -20.16 9.30
N VAL A 9 4.22 -19.13 9.76
CA VAL A 9 3.71 -17.74 9.73
C VAL A 9 3.60 -17.23 8.29
N TYR A 10 4.53 -17.59 7.41
CA TYR A 10 4.46 -17.19 6.01
C TYR A 10 3.25 -17.81 5.29
N GLN A 11 2.87 -19.04 5.65
CA GLN A 11 1.66 -19.67 5.13
C GLN A 11 0.41 -18.87 5.54
N ILE A 12 0.29 -18.47 6.81
CA ILE A 12 -0.81 -17.60 7.28
C ILE A 12 -0.86 -16.30 6.46
N VAL A 13 0.29 -15.65 6.28
CA VAL A 13 0.39 -14.41 5.49
C VAL A 13 -0.07 -14.64 4.04
N THR A 14 0.27 -15.78 3.45
CA THR A 14 -0.10 -16.15 2.08
C THR A 14 -1.61 -16.39 1.95
N ASP A 15 -2.20 -17.12 2.89
CA ASP A 15 -3.63 -17.43 2.89
C ASP A 15 -4.47 -16.15 3.01
N TYR A 16 -4.09 -15.23 3.90
CA TYR A 16 -4.75 -13.93 4.03
C TYR A 16 -4.51 -13.03 2.82
N HIS A 17 -3.32 -13.08 2.23
CA HIS A 17 -3.01 -12.32 1.01
C HIS A 17 -3.94 -12.71 -0.12
N GLU A 18 -4.07 -14.00 -0.39
CA GLU A 18 -4.93 -14.51 -1.46
C GLU A 18 -6.40 -14.21 -1.18
N LYS A 19 -6.84 -14.37 0.07
CA LYS A 19 -8.23 -14.13 0.46
C LYS A 19 -8.65 -12.65 0.43
N TYR A 20 -7.77 -11.74 0.85
CA TYR A 20 -8.14 -10.35 1.11
C TYR A 20 -7.37 -9.31 0.31
N LEU A 21 -6.06 -9.49 0.12
CA LEU A 21 -5.17 -8.39 -0.28
C LEU A 21 -4.81 -8.39 -1.76
N LYS A 22 -4.79 -9.55 -2.42
CA LYS A 22 -4.43 -9.69 -3.84
C LYS A 22 -5.30 -8.85 -4.76
N LYS A 23 -6.62 -8.83 -4.50
CA LYS A 23 -7.59 -8.00 -5.24
C LYS A 23 -7.33 -6.49 -5.15
N HIS A 24 -6.53 -6.05 -4.17
CA HIS A 24 -6.13 -4.66 -3.99
C HIS A 24 -4.73 -4.36 -4.56
N GLY A 25 -4.10 -5.32 -5.24
CA GLY A 25 -2.77 -5.18 -5.83
C GLY A 25 -1.60 -5.23 -4.83
N VAL A 26 -1.84 -5.70 -3.60
CA VAL A 26 -0.79 -5.86 -2.58
C VAL A 26 0.23 -6.88 -3.06
N LYS A 27 1.53 -6.55 -2.94
CA LYS A 27 2.61 -7.40 -3.46
C LYS A 27 3.13 -8.34 -2.38
N LEU A 28 2.94 -9.64 -2.57
CA LEU A 28 3.51 -10.69 -1.73
C LEU A 28 4.99 -10.94 -2.10
N PRO A 29 5.95 -10.66 -1.20
CA PRO A 29 7.34 -11.05 -1.44
C PRO A 29 7.46 -12.58 -1.39
N LYS A 30 8.28 -13.17 -2.28
CA LYS A 30 8.62 -14.60 -2.21
C LYS A 30 9.32 -14.90 -0.88
N LEU A 31 9.08 -16.08 -0.29
CA LEU A 31 9.75 -16.46 0.95
C LEU A 31 11.26 -16.65 0.76
N LYS A 32 11.65 -17.37 -0.31
CA LYS A 32 13.05 -17.63 -0.68
C LYS A 32 13.34 -17.13 -2.08
N ASP A 33 14.58 -16.73 -2.34
CA ASP A 33 15.09 -16.40 -3.66
C ASP A 33 15.48 -17.65 -4.47
N ALA A 34 16.03 -17.46 -5.67
CA ALA A 34 16.42 -18.55 -6.55
C ALA A 34 17.56 -19.42 -5.96
N ASP A 35 18.36 -18.84 -5.07
CA ASP A 35 19.49 -19.50 -4.42
C ASP A 35 19.06 -20.18 -3.09
N GLY A 36 17.78 -20.10 -2.74
CA GLY A 36 17.21 -20.69 -1.53
C GLY A 36 17.35 -19.83 -0.27
N ASN A 37 17.86 -18.61 -0.38
CA ASN A 37 17.99 -17.70 0.77
C ASN A 37 16.68 -16.97 1.04
N TYR A 38 16.38 -16.68 2.31
CA TYR A 38 15.16 -15.96 2.68
C TYR A 38 15.16 -14.51 2.20
N VAL A 39 14.12 -14.09 1.50
CA VAL A 39 14.00 -12.68 1.08
C VAL A 39 13.77 -11.79 2.31
N LYS A 40 14.59 -10.75 2.48
CA LYS A 40 14.51 -9.82 3.63
C LYS A 40 13.10 -9.28 3.88
N ASP A 41 12.39 -8.91 2.81
CA ASP A 41 11.02 -8.40 2.91
C ASP A 41 10.03 -9.44 3.43
N ALA A 42 10.20 -10.71 3.04
CA ALA A 42 9.39 -11.79 3.58
C ALA A 42 9.70 -12.02 5.06
N LEU A 43 10.98 -12.00 5.45
CA LEU A 43 11.38 -12.11 6.86
C LEU A 43 10.80 -10.98 7.72
N VAL A 44 10.84 -9.74 7.25
CA VAL A 44 10.24 -8.60 7.98
C VAL A 44 8.74 -8.80 8.13
N LEU A 45 8.06 -9.18 7.06
CA LEU A 45 6.61 -9.40 7.08
C LEU A 45 6.22 -10.54 8.05
N VAL A 46 6.94 -11.67 7.98
CA VAL A 46 6.78 -12.80 8.90
C VAL A 46 7.02 -12.38 10.34
N TYR A 47 8.09 -11.63 10.61
CA TYR A 47 8.40 -11.19 11.97
C TYR A 47 7.30 -10.31 12.56
N LEU A 48 6.74 -9.40 11.77
CA LEU A 48 5.63 -8.54 12.19
C LEU A 48 4.31 -9.31 12.32
N ALA A 49 4.14 -10.41 11.57
CA ALA A 49 2.94 -11.26 11.58
C ALA A 49 2.99 -12.40 12.61
N ARG A 50 4.10 -12.60 13.32
CA ARG A 50 4.36 -13.78 14.17
C ARG A 50 3.31 -14.08 15.26
N PHE A 51 2.52 -13.09 15.65
CA PHE A 51 1.45 -13.23 16.64
C PHE A 51 0.06 -12.88 16.08
N TYR A 52 -0.10 -12.86 14.75
CA TYR A 52 -1.38 -12.53 14.12
C TYR A 52 -2.49 -13.49 14.60
N PRO A 53 -3.71 -13.00 14.92
CA PRO A 53 -4.21 -11.62 14.78
C PRO A 53 -3.80 -10.65 15.90
N SER A 54 -3.26 -11.15 17.01
CA SER A 54 -2.77 -10.37 18.16
C SER A 54 -1.39 -9.76 17.91
N THR A 55 -1.25 -8.99 16.83
CA THR A 55 0.04 -8.41 16.43
C THR A 55 0.60 -7.48 17.51
N VAL A 56 1.92 -7.49 17.64
CA VAL A 56 2.66 -6.67 18.60
C VAL A 56 3.45 -5.59 17.89
N SER A 57 3.73 -4.53 18.63
CA SER A 57 4.71 -3.55 18.22
C SER A 57 6.13 -4.10 18.34
N VAL A 58 6.98 -3.71 17.40
CA VAL A 58 8.37 -4.15 17.27
C VAL A 58 9.26 -2.94 17.10
N MET A 59 10.34 -2.85 17.85
CA MET A 59 11.33 -1.79 17.67
C MET A 59 12.21 -2.07 16.45
N LYS A 60 12.64 -1.01 15.75
CA LYS A 60 13.52 -1.09 14.58
C LYS A 60 14.80 -1.87 14.89
N GLU A 61 15.36 -1.69 16.08
CA GLU A 61 16.55 -2.36 16.55
C GLU A 61 16.31 -3.88 16.66
N GLU A 62 15.21 -4.29 17.29
CA GLU A 62 14.80 -5.70 17.42
C GLU A 62 14.60 -6.35 16.05
N LEU A 63 13.92 -5.64 15.14
CA LEU A 63 13.73 -6.12 13.77
C LEU A 63 15.07 -6.25 13.03
N THR A 64 15.99 -5.31 13.24
CA THR A 64 17.33 -5.34 12.64
C THR A 64 18.15 -6.51 13.16
N GLU A 65 18.12 -6.77 14.46
CA GLU A 65 18.76 -7.93 15.07
C GLU A 65 18.23 -9.26 14.53
N PHE A 66 16.91 -9.37 14.33
CA PHE A 66 16.31 -10.54 13.70
C PHE A 66 16.83 -10.75 12.28
N ILE A 67 16.86 -9.70 11.45
CA ILE A 67 17.35 -9.80 10.08
C ILE A 67 18.85 -10.13 10.02
N ARG A 68 19.65 -9.64 10.97
CA ARG A 68 21.10 -9.94 11.04
C ARG A 68 21.41 -11.42 11.25
N LYS A 69 20.47 -12.22 11.78
CA LYS A 69 20.62 -13.69 11.88
C LYS A 69 20.75 -14.37 10.51
N PHE A 70 20.13 -13.78 9.48
CA PHE A 70 20.18 -14.28 8.10
C PHE A 70 21.16 -13.46 7.24
N TYR A 71 21.28 -12.16 7.53
CA TYR A 71 22.11 -11.22 6.79
C TYR A 71 22.95 -10.35 7.74
N PRO A 72 24.09 -10.86 8.24
CA PRO A 72 24.86 -10.22 9.32
C PRO A 72 25.32 -8.78 9.02
N LYS A 73 25.59 -8.48 7.76
CA LYS A 73 26.03 -7.14 7.30
C LYS A 73 24.88 -6.14 7.09
N THR A 74 23.66 -6.45 7.55
CA THR A 74 22.51 -5.57 7.38
C THR A 74 22.62 -4.38 8.33
N ASN A 75 22.63 -3.19 7.73
CA ASN A 75 22.40 -1.93 8.44
C ASN A 75 20.94 -1.83 8.90
N ASP A 76 20.62 -0.77 9.63
CA ASP A 76 19.27 -0.42 10.06
C ASP A 76 18.16 -0.75 9.06
N VAL A 77 17.24 -1.63 9.46
CA VAL A 77 16.15 -2.13 8.60
C VAL A 77 15.06 -1.04 8.46
N GLN A 78 14.93 -0.47 7.27
CA GLN A 78 13.82 0.44 6.89
C GLN A 78 12.72 -0.26 6.08
N GLN A 79 12.91 -1.54 5.77
CA GLN A 79 12.07 -2.34 4.88
C GLN A 79 10.61 -2.42 5.35
N ALA A 80 10.35 -2.38 6.66
CA ALA A 80 9.00 -2.35 7.21
C ALA A 80 8.17 -1.15 6.71
N ARG A 81 8.81 0.03 6.56
CA ARG A 81 8.16 1.23 6.00
C ARG A 81 7.84 1.08 4.51
N HIS A 82 8.75 0.45 3.76
CA HIS A 82 8.55 0.21 2.32
C HIS A 82 7.46 -0.83 2.07
N LEU A 83 7.41 -1.90 2.87
CA LEU A 83 6.34 -2.90 2.82
C LEU A 83 4.95 -2.29 3.02
N GLY A 84 4.86 -1.26 3.86
CA GLY A 84 3.66 -0.46 4.06
C GLY A 84 3.17 0.25 2.80
N ALA A 85 3.64 1.48 2.60
CA ALA A 85 3.10 2.37 1.58
C ALA A 85 3.39 1.92 0.13
N GLN A 86 4.49 1.20 -0.13
CA GLN A 86 4.88 0.84 -1.51
C GLN A 86 4.38 -0.55 -1.93
N LYS A 87 4.20 -1.46 -0.98
CA LYS A 87 3.79 -2.85 -1.27
C LYS A 87 2.40 -3.20 -0.76
N GLY A 88 1.78 -2.31 0.03
CA GLY A 88 0.36 -2.33 0.36
C GLY A 88 0.01 -3.08 1.63
N TRP A 89 1.00 -3.57 2.38
CA TRP A 89 0.76 -4.22 3.66
C TRP A 89 0.35 -3.20 4.71
N PHE A 90 -0.66 -3.47 5.53
CA PHE A 90 -1.09 -2.51 6.54
C PHE A 90 -0.15 -2.49 7.75
N ILE A 91 1.06 -2.00 7.53
CA ILE A 91 2.09 -1.82 8.55
C ILE A 91 2.10 -0.35 8.96
N SER A 92 1.93 -0.12 10.25
CA SER A 92 2.09 1.18 10.86
C SER A 92 3.54 1.39 11.31
N ALA A 93 4.07 2.58 11.05
CA ALA A 93 5.40 3.01 11.50
C ALA A 93 5.24 4.26 12.37
N GLY A 94 5.89 4.25 13.53
CA GLY A 94 5.72 5.30 14.52
C GLY A 94 6.27 6.66 14.10
N GLY A 95 5.54 7.70 14.47
CA GLY A 95 5.80 9.10 14.15
C GLY A 95 4.73 10.00 14.79
N ARG A 96 4.96 11.33 14.80
CA ARG A 96 4.13 12.30 15.54
C ARG A 96 2.64 12.28 15.14
N ASP A 97 2.34 11.87 13.91
CA ASP A 97 0.99 11.91 13.34
C ASP A 97 0.35 10.52 13.14
N ASN A 98 0.92 9.46 13.72
CA ASN A 98 0.43 8.09 13.51
C ASN A 98 -0.51 7.63 14.64
N VAL A 99 -1.71 7.19 14.24
CA VAL A 99 -2.80 6.78 15.15
C VAL A 99 -2.52 5.46 15.87
N HIS A 100 -1.76 4.55 15.26
CA HIS A 100 -1.57 3.19 15.79
C HIS A 100 -0.24 3.00 16.51
N VAL A 101 0.77 3.81 16.20
CA VAL A 101 2.12 3.67 16.75
C VAL A 101 2.69 5.08 16.98
N LYS A 102 2.99 5.43 18.24
CA LYS A 102 3.40 6.80 18.59
C LYS A 102 4.92 6.98 18.67
N LYS A 103 5.66 5.91 19.01
CA LYS A 103 7.11 6.00 19.24
C LYS A 103 7.86 5.90 17.92
N SER A 104 8.74 6.87 17.64
CA SER A 104 9.63 6.80 16.49
C SER A 104 10.47 5.51 16.52
N GLY A 105 10.58 4.83 15.38
CA GLY A 105 11.31 3.57 15.27
C GLY A 105 10.51 2.33 15.64
N GLU A 106 9.23 2.46 16.00
CA GLU A 106 8.35 1.32 16.27
C GLU A 106 7.55 0.95 15.01
N TYR A 107 7.38 -0.34 14.76
CA TYR A 107 6.59 -0.89 13.66
C TYR A 107 5.55 -1.87 14.17
N ARG A 108 4.36 -1.88 13.57
CA ARG A 108 3.32 -2.86 13.87
C ARG A 108 2.53 -3.22 12.63
N LEU A 109 2.35 -4.51 12.37
CA LEU A 109 1.35 -4.98 11.41
C LEU A 109 -0.04 -4.77 12.02
N ILE A 110 -0.91 -4.00 11.39
CA ILE A 110 -2.25 -3.70 11.90
C ILE A 110 -3.23 -4.81 11.56
N THR A 111 -3.24 -5.25 10.30
CA THR A 111 -4.11 -6.33 9.84
C THR A 111 -3.61 -6.95 8.54
N LEU A 112 -3.97 -8.21 8.28
CA LEU A 112 -3.78 -8.88 7.00
C LEU A 112 -5.08 -8.90 6.15
N GLU A 113 -6.17 -8.31 6.65
CA GLU A 113 -7.48 -8.35 5.99
C GLU A 113 -7.78 -7.11 5.13
N ARG A 114 -6.97 -6.05 5.29
CA ARG A 114 -7.11 -4.80 4.55
C ARG A 114 -5.74 -4.28 4.13
N PRO A 115 -5.62 -3.65 2.94
CA PRO A 115 -4.37 -3.02 2.52
C PRO A 115 -4.09 -1.77 3.37
N TYR A 116 -2.87 -1.26 3.28
CA TYR A 116 -2.53 0.05 3.83
C TYR A 116 -3.52 1.12 3.30
N PRO A 117 -4.11 1.98 4.16
CA PRO A 117 -5.26 2.82 3.79
C PRO A 117 -5.07 3.72 2.54
N ASN A 118 -3.84 4.15 2.27
CA ASN A 118 -3.51 5.00 1.12
C ASN A 118 -2.79 4.25 -0.01
N PHE A 119 -2.73 2.92 0.05
CA PHE A 119 -2.07 2.13 -0.97
C PHE A 119 -2.89 2.10 -2.26
N LYS A 120 -2.23 2.51 -3.35
CA LYS A 120 -2.76 2.41 -4.71
C LYS A 120 -2.00 1.26 -5.41
N GLY A 121 -2.49 0.03 -5.24
CA GLY A 121 -1.81 -1.17 -5.73
C GLY A 121 -1.82 -1.34 -7.25
N HIS A 122 -2.78 -0.71 -7.91
CA HIS A 122 -2.77 -0.56 -9.35
C HIS A 122 -1.97 0.69 -9.69
N ARG A 123 -0.85 0.53 -10.42
CA ARG A 123 -0.44 1.61 -11.32
C ARG A 123 -1.66 1.88 -12.20
N ILE A 124 -2.05 3.15 -12.33
CA ILE A 124 -3.05 3.55 -13.32
C ILE A 124 -2.51 3.03 -14.65
N GLU A 125 -3.14 1.99 -15.19
CA GLU A 125 -2.75 1.49 -16.48
C GLU A 125 -3.09 2.61 -17.46
N ALA A 126 -2.11 2.98 -18.29
CA ALA A 126 -2.40 3.85 -19.40
C ALA A 126 -3.41 3.09 -20.27
N THR A 127 -4.66 3.53 -20.23
CA THR A 127 -5.70 3.05 -21.13
C THR A 127 -6.48 4.26 -21.63
N GLY A 128 -6.90 4.26 -22.90
CA GLY A 128 -7.85 5.24 -23.43
C GLY A 128 -9.30 5.03 -22.97
N ASP A 129 -9.59 3.89 -22.33
CA ASP A 129 -10.93 3.51 -21.87
C ASP A 129 -11.35 4.33 -20.65
N TRP A 130 -12.36 5.17 -20.84
CA TRP A 130 -12.80 6.13 -19.82
C TRP A 130 -13.36 5.46 -18.57
N ASP A 131 -14.14 4.40 -18.72
CA ASP A 131 -14.77 3.75 -17.58
C ASP A 131 -13.74 2.99 -16.76
N LYS A 132 -12.75 2.38 -17.42
CA LYS A 132 -11.59 1.79 -16.72
C LYS A 132 -10.75 2.83 -15.99
N ILE A 133 -10.50 3.99 -16.60
CA ILE A 133 -9.82 5.11 -15.93
C ILE A 133 -10.60 5.49 -14.66
N LYS A 134 -11.91 5.73 -14.75
CA LYS A 134 -12.71 6.09 -13.56
C LYS A 134 -12.64 5.00 -12.48
N GLN A 135 -12.77 3.72 -12.85
CA GLN A 135 -12.68 2.59 -11.93
C GLN A 135 -11.33 2.52 -11.22
N GLN A 136 -10.22 2.73 -11.93
CA GLN A 136 -8.87 2.74 -11.34
C GLN A 136 -8.69 3.85 -10.29
N TYR A 137 -9.40 4.96 -10.44
CA TYR A 137 -9.45 6.05 -9.45
C TYR A 137 -10.57 5.90 -8.42
N GLY A 138 -11.28 4.75 -8.40
CA GLY A 138 -12.41 4.51 -7.49
C GLY A 138 -13.58 5.45 -7.74
N ASN A 139 -13.79 5.86 -8.99
CA ASN A 139 -14.77 6.86 -9.42
C ASN A 139 -14.61 8.19 -8.68
N ARG A 140 -13.37 8.60 -8.40
CA ARG A 140 -13.05 9.86 -7.73
C ARG A 140 -12.23 10.79 -8.59
N CYS A 141 -12.41 12.08 -8.34
CA CYS A 141 -11.57 13.14 -8.88
C CYS A 141 -10.12 12.94 -8.43
N ALA A 142 -9.19 12.87 -9.37
CA ALA A 142 -7.76 12.75 -9.14
C ALA A 142 -7.18 13.94 -8.37
N THR A 143 -7.82 15.12 -8.43
CA THR A 143 -7.37 16.35 -7.78
C THR A 143 -7.92 16.51 -6.37
N CYS A 144 -9.24 16.43 -6.19
CA CYS A 144 -9.89 16.74 -4.91
C CYS A 144 -10.54 15.54 -4.19
N GLY A 145 -10.51 14.35 -4.79
CA GLY A 145 -11.07 13.13 -4.18
C GLY A 145 -12.59 13.02 -4.15
N SER A 146 -13.33 14.00 -4.68
CA SER A 146 -14.80 13.95 -4.79
C SER A 146 -15.24 12.78 -5.66
N GLU A 147 -16.25 12.05 -5.23
CA GLU A 147 -16.74 10.83 -5.87
C GLU A 147 -17.86 11.14 -6.87
N GLU A 148 -17.83 10.52 -8.05
CA GLU A 148 -18.83 10.66 -9.12
C GLU A 148 -20.24 10.44 -8.57
N GLU A 149 -21.21 11.25 -9.02
CA GLU A 149 -22.61 11.22 -8.60
C GLU A 149 -22.88 11.56 -7.12
N LYS A 150 -21.85 11.83 -6.32
CA LYS A 150 -21.99 12.34 -4.93
C LYS A 150 -21.74 13.83 -4.84
N LYS A 151 -22.15 14.44 -3.71
CA LYS A 151 -21.84 15.85 -3.41
C LYS A 151 -20.34 16.10 -3.48
N ASN A 152 -19.95 17.20 -4.13
CA ASN A 152 -18.56 17.61 -4.19
C ASN A 152 -18.06 18.02 -2.80
N ILE A 153 -16.85 17.61 -2.43
CA ILE A 153 -16.27 17.83 -1.10
C ILE A 153 -16.07 19.32 -0.79
N HIS A 154 -15.64 20.12 -1.78
CA HIS A 154 -15.40 21.56 -1.61
C HIS A 154 -16.62 22.41 -1.99
N TYR A 155 -17.50 21.87 -2.85
CA TYR A 155 -18.69 22.57 -3.35
C TYR A 155 -19.95 21.72 -3.07
N PRO A 156 -20.38 21.60 -1.80
CA PRO A 156 -21.41 20.64 -1.38
C PRO A 156 -22.80 20.87 -2.02
N ASN A 157 -23.04 22.06 -2.58
CA ASN A 157 -24.24 22.40 -3.35
C ASN A 157 -24.20 21.86 -4.79
N THR A 158 -23.18 21.08 -5.15
CA THR A 158 -23.03 20.52 -6.50
C THR A 158 -22.79 19.01 -6.45
N ILE A 159 -23.33 18.30 -7.44
CA ILE A 159 -23.04 16.88 -7.67
C ILE A 159 -21.78 16.77 -8.52
N THR A 160 -20.87 15.88 -8.12
CA THR A 160 -19.61 15.62 -8.80
C THR A 160 -19.85 14.94 -10.13
N LYS A 161 -19.35 15.52 -11.22
CA LYS A 161 -19.33 14.95 -12.55
C LYS A 161 -17.89 14.82 -12.99
N LEU A 162 -17.42 13.59 -13.24
CA LEU A 162 -16.06 13.37 -13.71
C LEU A 162 -15.95 13.67 -15.19
N GLN A 163 -14.82 14.27 -15.57
CA GLN A 163 -14.47 14.64 -16.93
C GLN A 163 -13.04 14.17 -17.22
N LYS A 164 -12.75 13.90 -18.48
CA LYS A 164 -11.38 13.66 -18.95
C LYS A 164 -10.57 14.95 -18.79
N ALA A 165 -9.47 14.87 -18.06
CA ALA A 165 -8.53 15.96 -17.87
C ALA A 165 -7.11 15.49 -18.19
N HIS A 166 -6.23 16.44 -18.49
CA HIS A 166 -4.83 16.16 -18.79
C HIS A 166 -4.04 15.90 -17.51
N ILE A 167 -3.06 14.99 -17.56
CA ILE A 167 -1.96 14.96 -16.58
C ILE A 167 -0.99 16.09 -16.90
N ASP A 168 -0.64 16.20 -18.19
CA ASP A 168 0.23 17.21 -18.77
C ASP A 168 -0.57 17.98 -19.83
N SER A 169 -0.87 19.25 -19.55
CA SER A 169 -1.70 20.10 -20.40
C SER A 169 -1.04 20.47 -21.74
N ALA A 170 0.29 20.28 -21.87
CA ALA A 170 0.99 20.47 -23.13
C ALA A 170 0.84 19.26 -24.09
N LYS A 171 0.28 18.14 -23.60
CA LYS A 171 0.07 16.90 -24.38
C LYS A 171 -1.42 16.70 -24.65
N PRO A 172 -1.79 16.02 -25.75
CA PRO A 172 -3.20 15.75 -26.06
C PRO A 172 -3.86 14.80 -25.04
N LEU A 173 -5.21 14.79 -24.99
CA LEU A 173 -6.02 13.81 -24.24
C LEU A 173 -5.95 12.42 -24.90
N VAL A 174 -4.81 11.76 -24.75
CA VAL A 174 -4.56 10.39 -25.23
C VAL A 174 -4.29 9.45 -24.08
N GLU A 175 -4.29 8.16 -24.38
CA GLU A 175 -3.89 7.11 -23.44
C GLU A 175 -2.60 7.47 -22.69
N GLY A 176 -2.62 7.30 -21.37
CA GLY A 176 -1.49 7.65 -20.50
C GLY A 176 -1.39 9.14 -20.13
N ASN A 177 -2.21 10.02 -20.72
CA ASN A 177 -2.31 11.43 -20.33
C ASN A 177 -3.71 11.84 -19.82
N ILE A 178 -4.65 10.89 -19.70
CA ILE A 178 -6.02 11.14 -19.23
C ILE A 178 -6.14 10.79 -17.75
N ILE A 179 -6.72 11.70 -16.97
CA ILE A 179 -7.15 11.48 -15.58
C ILE A 179 -8.59 11.93 -15.37
N PRO A 180 -9.29 11.34 -14.38
CA PRO A 180 -10.62 11.82 -14.03
C PRO A 180 -10.53 13.04 -13.12
N GLN A 181 -11.04 14.18 -13.55
CA GLN A 181 -11.21 15.35 -12.69
C GLN A 181 -12.68 15.77 -12.63
N CYS A 182 -13.12 16.27 -11.48
CA CYS A 182 -14.47 16.84 -11.38
C CYS A 182 -14.58 18.16 -12.17
N GLN A 183 -15.80 18.50 -12.55
CA GLN A 183 -16.13 19.74 -13.27
C GLN A 183 -15.65 21.04 -12.60
N LYS A 184 -15.33 21.01 -11.30
CA LYS A 184 -14.80 22.17 -10.56
C LYS A 184 -13.28 22.25 -10.67
N CYS A 185 -12.58 21.13 -10.48
CA CYS A 185 -11.12 21.07 -10.61
C CYS A 185 -10.66 21.24 -12.06
N ASN A 186 -11.38 20.63 -13.00
CA ASN A 186 -11.04 20.69 -14.44
C ASN A 186 -11.28 22.07 -15.07
N ARG A 187 -11.94 22.99 -14.36
CA ARG A 187 -12.14 24.39 -14.80
C ARG A 187 -11.18 25.36 -14.13
N ALA A 188 -10.44 24.91 -13.12
CA ALA A 188 -9.51 25.75 -12.39
C ALA A 188 -8.14 25.88 -13.09
N TYR A 189 -7.96 25.13 -14.19
CA TYR A 189 -6.78 25.06 -15.05
C TYR A 189 -7.23 25.09 -16.51
#